data_AF-A0A5J5EID6-F1
#
_entry.id   AF-A0A5J5EID6-F1
#
_cell.length_a   1.000
_cell.length_b   1.000
_cell.length_c   1.000
_cell.angle_alpha   90.00
_cell.angle_beta   90.00
_cell.angle_gamma   90.00
#
_symmetry.space_group_name_H-M   'P 1'
#
loop_
_entity.id
_entity.type
_entity.pdbx_description
1 polymer ?
#
loop_
_entity_poly.entity_id
_entity_poly.type
_entity_poly.pdbx_seq_one_letter_code
_entity_poly.pdbx_strand_id
1 'polypeptide(L)'
;MSTPSAQTLRTAYRHLYKASLAAVQYTVPQRFVVRDKLRKAFRYTPASRYNAQRIHNTLEFLHHAATKRGLEHTIVKNLCLIHYHHVSFRKRRYVDP
;
A
#
# COMPACT_ATOMS: atom_id res chain seq x y z
N MET A 1 21.21 -4.40 -14.19
CA MET A 1 19.80 -4.76 -13.89
C MET A 1 18.93 -4.12 -14.96
N SER A 2 18.16 -4.92 -15.69
CA SER A 2 17.29 -4.41 -16.77
C SER A 2 16.13 -3.64 -16.17
N THR A 3 15.94 -2.39 -16.59
CA THR A 3 14.79 -1.58 -16.21
C THR A 3 13.51 -2.28 -16.68
N PRO A 4 12.50 -2.48 -15.81
CA PRO A 4 11.25 -3.13 -16.20
C PRO A 4 10.49 -2.28 -17.22
N SER A 5 9.70 -2.94 -18.06
CA SER A 5 8.78 -2.24 -18.96
C SER A 5 7.70 -1.48 -18.18
N ALA A 6 7.15 -0.42 -18.80
CA ALA A 6 5.99 0.29 -18.24
C ALA A 6 4.78 -0.63 -18.02
N GLN A 7 4.61 -1.67 -18.86
CA GLN A 7 3.55 -2.66 -18.70
C GLN A 7 3.76 -3.49 -17.43
N THR A 8 4.98 -3.95 -17.16
CA THR A 8 5.33 -4.68 -15.94
C THR A 8 5.02 -3.86 -14.68
N LEU A 9 5.37 -2.57 -14.67
CA LEU A 9 5.07 -1.67 -13.55
C LEU A 9 3.57 -1.48 -13.33
N ARG A 10 2.78 -1.29 -14.41
CA ARG A 10 1.33 -1.16 -14.33
C ARG A 10 0.66 -2.43 -13.82
N THR A 11 1.12 -3.58 -14.29
CA THR A 11 0.64 -4.89 -13.81
C THR A 11 0.94 -5.06 -12.32
N ALA A 12 2.18 -4.83 -11.90
CA ALA A 12 2.58 -4.90 -10.48
C ALA A 12 1.74 -3.96 -9.61
N TYR A 13 1.54 -2.71 -10.03
CA TYR A 13 0.67 -1.76 -9.33
C TYR A 13 -0.76 -2.29 -9.16
N ARG A 14 -1.36 -2.83 -10.23
CA ARG A 14 -2.73 -3.35 -10.20
C ARG A 14 -2.87 -4.54 -9.25
N HIS A 15 -1.92 -5.47 -9.27
CA HIS A 15 -1.93 -6.63 -8.36
C HIS A 15 -1.81 -6.16 -6.91
N LEU A 16 -0.81 -5.32 -6.60
CA LEU A 16 -0.62 -4.79 -5.24
C LEU A 16 -1.83 -4.00 -4.77
N TYR A 17 -2.44 -3.20 -5.64
CA TYR A 17 -3.61 -2.41 -5.28
C TYR A 17 -4.80 -3.29 -4.92
N LYS A 18 -5.12 -4.28 -5.77
CA LYS A 18 -6.21 -5.24 -5.49
C LYS A 18 -5.96 -6.02 -4.21
N ALA A 19 -4.76 -6.58 -4.04
CA ALA A 19 -4.40 -7.34 -2.85
C ALA A 19 -4.45 -6.47 -1.57
N SER A 20 -3.98 -5.22 -1.64
CA SER A 20 -4.02 -4.30 -0.49
C SER A 20 -5.44 -3.94 -0.08
N LEU A 21 -6.35 -3.76 -1.03
CA LEU A 21 -7.76 -3.49 -0.73
C LEU A 21 -8.42 -4.69 -0.03
N ALA A 22 -8.16 -5.90 -0.53
CA ALA A 22 -8.65 -7.12 0.09
C ALA A 22 -8.07 -7.32 1.50
N ALA A 23 -6.77 -7.07 1.69
CA ALA A 23 -6.09 -7.18 2.98
C ALA A 23 -6.71 -6.28 4.06
N VAL A 24 -7.19 -5.09 3.69
CA VAL A 24 -7.89 -4.17 4.61
C VAL A 24 -9.40 -4.33 4.59
N GLN A 25 -9.93 -5.38 3.95
CA GLN A 25 -11.37 -5.63 3.83
C GLN A 25 -12.16 -4.42 3.31
N TYR A 26 -11.53 -3.62 2.44
CA TYR A 26 -12.13 -2.40 1.88
C TYR A 26 -12.61 -1.37 2.92
N THR A 27 -12.13 -1.43 4.17
CA THR A 27 -12.59 -0.53 5.24
C THR A 27 -12.07 0.89 5.07
N VAL A 28 -12.86 1.85 5.54
CA VAL A 28 -12.47 3.26 5.68
C VAL A 28 -11.91 3.46 7.09
N PRO A 29 -10.78 4.18 7.28
CA PRO A 29 -10.02 4.96 6.28
C PRO A 29 -8.94 4.19 5.52
N GLN A 30 -8.69 2.92 5.86
CA GLN A 30 -7.52 2.16 5.41
C GLN A 30 -7.43 2.03 3.88
N ARG A 31 -8.55 1.81 3.19
CA ARG A 31 -8.59 1.71 1.71
C ARG A 31 -8.00 2.94 1.01
N PHE A 32 -8.20 4.13 1.56
CA PHE A 32 -7.68 5.37 1.00
C PHE A 32 -6.19 5.51 1.30
N VAL A 33 -5.77 5.10 2.50
CA VAL A 33 -4.36 5.11 2.91
C VAL A 33 -3.52 4.20 2.03
N VAL A 34 -3.94 2.94 1.80
CA VAL A 34 -3.18 2.01 0.95
C VAL A 34 -3.11 2.50 -0.49
N ARG A 35 -4.22 3.03 -1.03
CA ARG A 35 -4.27 3.62 -2.37
C ARG A 35 -3.23 4.73 -2.52
N ASP A 36 -3.22 5.67 -1.58
CA ASP A 36 -2.39 6.86 -1.70
C ASP A 36 -0.91 6.51 -1.46
N LYS A 37 -0.61 5.55 -0.57
CA LYS A 37 0.74 4.99 -0.39
C LYS A 37 1.25 4.33 -1.67
N LEU A 38 0.46 3.46 -2.30
CA LEU A 38 0.85 2.80 -3.56
C LEU A 38 1.02 3.80 -4.70
N ARG A 39 0.12 4.76 -4.85
CA ARG A 39 0.23 5.83 -5.85
C ARG A 39 1.53 6.61 -5.68
N LYS A 40 1.86 7.02 -4.46
CA LYS A 40 3.12 7.73 -4.16
C LYS A 40 4.34 6.86 -4.47
N ALA A 41 4.33 5.60 -4.02
CA ALA A 41 5.44 4.68 -4.25
C ALA A 41 5.75 4.51 -5.75
N PHE A 42 4.73 4.23 -6.57
CA PHE A 42 4.93 4.03 -8.01
C PHE A 42 5.18 5.33 -8.80
N ARG A 43 4.74 6.49 -8.29
CA ARG A 43 4.96 7.79 -8.94
C ARG A 43 6.35 8.34 -8.69
N TYR A 44 6.87 8.20 -7.47
CA TYR A 44 8.10 8.85 -7.04
C TYR A 44 9.31 7.92 -6.97
N THR A 45 9.12 6.61 -7.06
CA THR A 45 10.23 5.64 -7.10
C THR A 45 10.65 5.38 -8.55
N PRO A 46 11.94 5.48 -8.89
CA PRO A 46 12.41 5.19 -10.25
C PRO A 46 12.23 3.71 -10.60
N ALA A 47 11.96 3.44 -11.88
CA ALA A 47 11.76 2.08 -12.40
C ALA A 47 12.95 1.14 -12.14
N SER A 48 14.17 1.68 -12.07
CA SER A 48 15.39 0.92 -11.75
C SER A 48 15.37 0.27 -10.36
N ARG A 49 14.51 0.73 -9.44
CA ARG A 49 14.33 0.13 -8.11
C ARG A 49 13.27 -0.96 -8.06
N TYR A 50 12.66 -1.29 -9.19
CA TYR A 50 11.75 -2.42 -9.27
C TYR A 50 12.48 -3.72 -8.95
N ASN A 51 11.84 -4.54 -8.10
CA ASN A 51 12.34 -5.85 -7.74
C ASN A 51 11.16 -6.82 -7.69
N ALA A 52 11.11 -7.75 -8.64
CA ALA A 52 10.01 -8.70 -8.79
C ALA A 52 9.81 -9.56 -7.53
N GLN A 53 10.90 -10.01 -6.89
CA GLN A 53 10.83 -10.82 -5.68
C GLN A 53 10.18 -10.06 -4.52
N ARG A 54 10.54 -8.78 -4.32
CA ARG A 54 9.93 -7.95 -3.27
C ARG A 54 8.44 -7.73 -3.52
N ILE A 55 8.04 -7.55 -4.77
CA ILE A 55 6.63 -7.43 -5.14
C ILE A 55 5.90 -8.73 -4.84
N HIS A 56 6.46 -9.87 -5.23
CA HIS A 56 5.88 -11.19 -4.97
C HIS A 56 5.71 -11.47 -3.47
N ASN A 57 6.77 -11.29 -2.66
CA ASN A 57 6.71 -11.47 -1.21
C ASN A 57 5.64 -10.56 -0.56
N THR A 58 5.50 -9.33 -1.07
CA THR A 58 4.46 -8.39 -0.58
C THR A 58 3.06 -8.86 -0.96
N LEU A 59 2.88 -9.41 -2.16
CA LEU A 59 1.59 -9.97 -2.59
C LEU A 59 1.19 -11.16 -1.72
N GLU A 60 2.09 -12.10 -1.47
CA GLU A 60 1.85 -13.25 -0.59
C GLU A 60 1.40 -12.80 0.81
N PHE A 61 2.12 -11.84 1.41
CA PHE A 61 1.76 -11.26 2.70
C PHE A 61 0.35 -10.63 2.68
N LEU A 62 0.02 -9.85 1.63
CA LEU A 62 -1.30 -9.21 1.51
C LEU A 62 -2.41 -10.24 1.25
N HIS A 63 -2.14 -11.32 0.53
CA HIS A 63 -3.08 -12.42 0.34
C HIS A 63 -3.36 -13.14 1.65
N HIS A 64 -2.34 -13.45 2.44
CA HIS A 64 -2.52 -14.00 3.80
C HIS A 64 -3.34 -13.06 4.70
N ALA A 65 -3.05 -11.75 4.65
CA ALA A 65 -3.81 -10.72 5.37
C ALA A 65 -5.28 -10.61 4.93
N ALA A 66 -5.60 -10.99 3.69
CA ALA A 66 -6.97 -10.97 3.17
C ALA A 66 -7.77 -12.22 3.56
N THR A 67 -7.13 -13.40 3.55
CA THR A 67 -7.80 -14.69 3.79
C THR A 67 -8.18 -14.89 5.25
N LYS A 68 -7.30 -14.52 6.18
CA LYS A 68 -7.51 -14.70 7.62
C LYS A 68 -7.51 -13.34 8.30
N ARG A 69 -8.44 -13.10 9.24
CA ARG A 69 -8.36 -11.97 10.20
C ARG A 69 -7.28 -12.25 11.26
N GLY A 70 -6.07 -12.52 10.79
CA GLY A 70 -4.92 -12.88 11.60
C GLY A 70 -4.03 -11.68 11.91
N LEU A 71 -2.78 -12.00 12.22
CA LEU A 71 -1.76 -11.03 12.57
C LEU A 71 -1.46 -10.09 11.39
N GLU A 72 -1.36 -10.62 10.18
CA GLU A 72 -1.05 -9.87 8.96
C GLU A 72 -2.13 -8.83 8.66
N HIS A 73 -3.41 -9.22 8.79
CA HIS A 73 -4.54 -8.29 8.68
C HIS A 73 -4.42 -7.14 9.70
N THR A 74 -4.14 -7.50 10.96
CA THR A 74 -4.00 -6.55 12.05
C THR A 74 -2.85 -5.57 11.82
N ILE A 75 -1.70 -6.07 11.34
CA ILE A 75 -0.54 -5.26 10.98
C ILE A 75 -0.91 -4.25 9.90
N VAL A 76 -1.47 -4.68 8.77
CA VAL A 76 -1.82 -3.78 7.66
C VAL A 76 -2.82 -2.73 8.11
N LYS A 77 -3.87 -3.15 8.83
CA LYS A 77 -4.92 -2.27 9.33
C LYS A 77 -4.36 -1.19 10.27
N ASN A 78 -3.52 -1.58 11.22
CA ASN A 78 -2.96 -0.68 12.23
C ASN A 78 -1.97 0.30 11.61
N LEU A 79 -1.09 -0.15 10.70
CA LEU A 79 -0.20 0.74 9.96
C LEU A 79 -0.96 1.80 9.17
N CYS A 80 -2.09 1.41 8.56
CA CYS A 80 -2.95 2.36 7.85
C CYS A 80 -3.61 3.36 8.79
N LEU A 81 -4.11 2.89 9.94
CA LEU A 81 -4.76 3.72 10.94
C LEU A 81 -3.79 4.75 11.54
N ILE A 82 -2.60 4.31 11.95
CA ILE A 82 -1.52 5.17 12.44
C ILE A 82 -1.18 6.24 11.40
N HIS A 83 -0.97 5.84 10.15
CA HIS A 83 -0.68 6.79 9.07
C HIS A 83 -1.79 7.82 8.88
N TYR A 84 -3.05 7.39 8.89
CA TYR A 84 -4.21 8.27 8.79
C TYR A 84 -4.23 9.31 9.91
N HIS A 85 -4.00 8.87 11.16
CA HIS A 85 -3.93 9.79 12.30
C HIS A 85 -2.78 10.78 12.15
N HIS A 86 -1.57 10.34 11.82
CA HIS A 86 -0.43 11.25 11.60
C HIS A 86 -0.71 12.31 10.55
N VAL A 87 -1.28 11.93 9.39
CA VAL A 87 -1.63 12.89 8.34
C VAL A 87 -2.73 13.84 8.80
N SER A 88 -3.73 13.35 9.52
CA SER A 88 -4.85 14.16 10.01
C SER A 88 -4.41 15.15 11.08
N PHE A 89 -3.53 14.74 12.01
CA PHE A 89 -2.94 15.63 13.01
C PHE A 89 -2.09 16.72 12.38
N ARG A 90 -1.26 16.37 11.39
CA ARG A 90 -0.46 17.36 10.65
C ARG A 90 -1.33 18.37 9.92
N LYS A 91 -2.46 17.93 9.34
CA LYS A 91 -3.39 18.85 8.67
C LYS A 91 -4.07 19.80 9.66
N ARG A 92 -4.52 19.31 10.82
CA ARG A 92 -5.15 20.15 11.87
C ARG A 92 -4.20 21.24 12.37
N ARG A 93 -2.94 20.90 12.66
CA ARG A 93 -1.92 21.87 13.09
C ARG A 93 -1.61 22.99 12.10
N TYR A 94 -2.00 22.87 10.84
CA TYR A 94 -1.80 23.92 9.83
C TYR A 94 -3.05 24.79 9.66
N VAL A 95 -4.20 24.36 10.19
CA VAL A 95 -5.49 25.05 10.05
C VAL A 95 -5.82 25.89 11.28
N ASP A 96 -5.18 25.63 12.42
CA ASP A 96 -5.25 26.48 13.62
C ASP A 96 -4.11 27.53 13.58
N PRO A 97 -4.40 28.85 13.53
CA PRO A 97 -3.41 29.94 13.55
C PRO A 97 -2.61 30.02 14.86
#